data_AF-A0A354PAD3-F1
#
_entry.id   AF-A0A354PAD3-F1
#
_cell.length_a   1.000
_cell.length_b   1.000
_cell.length_c   1.000
_cell.angle_alpha   90.00
_cell.angle_beta   90.00
_cell.angle_gamma   90.00
#
_symmetry.space_group_name_H-M   'P 1'
#
loop_
_entity.id
_entity.type
_entity.pdbx_description
1 polymer ?
#
loop_
_entity_poly.entity_id
_entity_poly.type
_entity_poly.pdbx_seq_one_letter_code
_entity_poly.pdbx_strand_id
1 'polypeptide(L)'
;MNDRSRIELPRRDFFRDAAFGMGALAVADLLNRDGKLLAKPVDKNTQAIASSQGLHHPARAKQVIHIFLGGGLSHLDSFDYKPELEKYHDKELPESFGKADVFFGKVGRLHRPHY
;
A
#
# COMPACT_ATOMS: atom_id res chain seq x y z
N MET A 1 -0.76 -26.24 -42.10
CA MET A 1 -0.97 -25.67 -40.76
C MET A 1 0.09 -26.29 -39.85
N ASN A 2 0.90 -25.46 -39.16
CA ASN A 2 1.83 -25.80 -38.05
C ASN A 2 3.17 -26.49 -38.43
N ASP A 3 4.35 -26.13 -37.90
CA ASP A 3 4.71 -25.11 -36.91
C ASP A 3 6.24 -24.86 -36.89
N ARG A 4 6.60 -23.58 -36.70
CA ARG A 4 7.84 -22.98 -36.14
C ARG A 4 9.21 -23.61 -36.39
N SER A 5 10.01 -22.90 -37.18
CA SER A 5 11.49 -22.94 -37.17
C SER A 5 12.02 -22.72 -35.75
N ARG A 6 12.56 -23.78 -35.13
CA ARG A 6 13.31 -23.67 -33.87
C ARG A 6 14.58 -22.87 -34.14
N ILE A 7 14.71 -21.70 -33.52
CA ILE A 7 15.96 -20.93 -33.48
C ILE A 7 16.92 -21.73 -32.60
N GLU A 8 17.80 -22.52 -33.21
CA GLU A 8 18.87 -23.23 -32.49
C GLU A 8 19.97 -22.22 -32.13
N LEU A 9 19.87 -21.61 -30.95
CA LEU A 9 20.91 -20.72 -30.42
C LEU A 9 22.15 -21.57 -30.05
N PRO A 10 23.31 -21.38 -30.70
CA PRO A 10 24.52 -22.11 -30.35
C PRO A 10 24.94 -21.77 -28.92
N ARG A 11 25.34 -22.77 -28.13
CA ARG A 11 25.76 -22.58 -26.72
C ARG A 11 26.80 -21.46 -26.57
N ARG A 12 27.73 -21.36 -27.53
CA ARG A 12 28.77 -20.32 -27.55
C ARG A 12 28.17 -18.92 -27.64
N ASP A 13 27.18 -18.72 -28.51
CA ASP A 13 26.55 -17.41 -28.71
C ASP A 13 25.70 -17.04 -27.48
N PHE A 14 25.00 -18.02 -26.90
CA PHE A 14 24.30 -17.83 -25.63
C PHE A 14 25.23 -17.36 -24.51
N PHE A 15 26.36 -18.05 -24.29
CA PHE A 15 27.31 -17.67 -23.23
C PHE A 15 28.01 -16.34 -23.53
N ARG A 16 28.30 -16.06 -24.81
CA ARG A 16 28.85 -14.77 -25.24
C ARG A 16 27.89 -13.65 -24.86
N ASP A 17 26.64 -13.75 -25.29
CA ASP A 17 25.66 -12.68 -25.12
C ASP A 17 25.29 -12.50 -23.63
N ALA A 18 25.21 -13.59 -22.85
CA ALA A 18 25.00 -13.53 -21.40
C ALA A 18 26.16 -12.82 -20.67
N ALA A 19 27.41 -13.13 -21.03
CA ALA A 19 28.59 -12.51 -20.41
C ALA A 19 28.66 -11.00 -20.71
N PHE A 20 28.44 -10.60 -21.98
CA PHE A 20 28.41 -9.18 -22.35
C PHE A 20 27.21 -8.44 -21.73
N GLY A 21 26.04 -9.08 -21.65
CA GLY A 21 24.86 -8.50 -21.03
C GLY A 21 25.05 -8.17 -19.54
N MET A 22 25.64 -9.10 -18.78
CA MET A 22 25.96 -8.86 -17.36
C MET A 22 27.00 -7.76 -17.18
N GLY A 23 28.04 -7.73 -18.01
CA GLY A 23 29.04 -6.65 -17.99
C GLY A 23 28.43 -5.29 -18.31
N ALA A 24 27.55 -5.22 -19.30
CA ALA A 24 26.84 -4.00 -19.66
C ALA A 24 25.94 -3.51 -18.52
N LEU A 25 25.25 -4.43 -17.81
CA LEU A 25 24.44 -4.09 -16.63
C LEU A 25 25.30 -3.49 -15.50
N ALA A 26 26.46 -4.09 -15.22
CA ALA A 26 27.38 -3.60 -14.19
C ALA A 26 27.93 -2.21 -14.53
N VAL A 27 28.30 -1.96 -15.78
CA VAL A 27 28.75 -0.65 -16.24
C VAL A 27 27.63 0.37 -16.20
N ALA A 28 26.40 -0.01 -16.58
CA ALA A 28 25.23 0.86 -16.47
C ALA A 28 24.96 1.24 -15.02
N ASP A 29 25.02 0.31 -14.07
CA ASP A 29 24.85 0.61 -12.65
C ASP A 29 25.95 1.57 -12.13
N LEU A 30 27.21 1.36 -12.52
CA LEU A 30 28.30 2.26 -12.14
C LEU A 30 28.10 3.68 -12.71
N LEU A 31 27.76 3.80 -13.99
CA LEU A 31 27.50 5.10 -14.64
C LEU A 31 26.24 5.78 -14.08
N ASN A 32 25.25 5.00 -13.62
CA ASN A 32 24.08 5.53 -12.93
C ASN A 32 24.46 6.14 -11.58
N ARG A 33 25.29 5.43 -10.79
CA ARG A 33 25.81 5.92 -9.50
C ARG A 33 26.68 7.17 -9.66
N ASP A 34 27.45 7.24 -10.75
CA ASP A 34 28.27 8.40 -11.11
C ASP A 34 27.44 9.55 -11.73
N GLY A 35 26.13 9.36 -11.93
CA GLY A 35 25.24 10.37 -12.52
C GLY A 35 25.49 10.66 -14.01
N LYS A 36 26.23 9.78 -14.71
CA LYS A 36 26.64 9.96 -16.12
C LYS A 36 25.66 9.39 -17.15
N LEU A 37 24.65 8.63 -16.70
CA LEU A 37 23.61 8.07 -17.58
C LEU A 37 22.46 9.03 -17.90
N LEU A 38 22.41 10.22 -17.28
CA LEU A 38 21.32 11.15 -17.54
C LEU A 38 21.51 11.78 -18.93
N ALA A 39 20.59 11.47 -19.84
CA ALA A 39 20.34 12.32 -21.01
C ALA A 39 20.14 13.76 -20.53
N LYS A 40 20.63 14.73 -21.32
CA LYS A 40 20.47 16.17 -21.08
C LYS A 40 19.07 16.44 -20.51
N PRO A 41 18.94 17.15 -19.37
CA PRO A 41 17.63 17.39 -18.80
C PRO A 41 16.77 18.07 -19.86
N VAL A 42 15.64 17.44 -20.19
CA VAL A 42 14.55 18.11 -20.89
C VAL A 42 14.20 19.34 -20.07
N ASP A 43 14.05 20.47 -20.76
CA ASP A 43 13.79 21.77 -20.16
C ASP A 43 12.79 21.65 -19.01
N LYS A 44 13.16 22.22 -17.86
CA LYS A 44 12.45 22.18 -16.57
C LYS A 44 10.98 22.64 -16.62
N ASN A 45 10.48 23.04 -17.79
CA ASN A 45 9.16 23.62 -18.02
C ASN A 45 8.10 22.60 -18.48
N THR A 46 8.46 21.33 -18.67
CA THR A 46 7.48 20.24 -18.81
C THR A 46 7.61 19.30 -17.63
N GLN A 47 7.21 19.79 -16.45
CA GLN A 47 6.94 18.94 -15.30
C GLN A 47 5.74 18.05 -15.64
N ALA A 48 6.02 16.93 -16.30
CA ALA A 48 5.16 15.77 -16.20
C ALA A 48 5.02 15.47 -14.71
N ILE A 49 3.77 15.37 -14.26
CA ILE A 49 3.34 14.93 -12.92
C ILE A 49 3.67 13.42 -12.79
N ALA A 50 4.96 13.09 -12.89
CA ALA A 50 5.46 11.73 -13.00
C ALA A 50 6.98 11.69 -12.76
N SER A 51 7.42 12.31 -11.67
CA SER A 51 8.59 11.87 -10.91
C SER A 51 8.63 12.75 -9.68
N SER A 52 8.40 12.11 -8.53
CA SER A 52 8.53 12.74 -7.22
C SER A 52 9.76 13.64 -7.21
N GLN A 53 9.55 14.96 -7.13
CA GLN A 53 10.46 15.72 -6.29
C GLN A 53 10.47 14.95 -4.98
N GLY A 54 11.64 14.42 -4.62
CA GLY A 54 11.77 13.55 -3.47
C GLY A 54 11.07 14.15 -2.26
N LEU A 55 10.63 13.29 -1.35
CA LEU A 55 10.06 13.73 -0.07
C LEU A 55 10.84 14.94 0.45
N HIS A 56 10.13 16.01 0.85
CA HIS A 56 10.75 17.23 1.38
C HIS A 56 11.81 16.93 2.46
N HIS A 57 11.66 15.79 3.14
CA HIS A 57 12.66 15.18 3.99
C HIS A 57 12.93 13.73 3.60
N PRO A 58 14.19 13.25 3.73
CA PRO A 58 14.49 11.84 3.49
C PRO A 58 13.64 10.94 4.41
N ALA A 59 13.12 9.85 3.86
CA ALA A 59 12.38 8.86 4.63
C ALA A 59 13.29 8.26 5.72
N ARG A 60 12.99 8.54 6.99
CA ARG A 60 13.75 8.01 8.13
C ARG A 60 13.25 6.64 8.60
N ALA A 61 11.96 6.37 8.42
CA ALA A 61 11.36 5.09 8.79
C ALA A 61 11.63 4.04 7.71
N LYS A 62 12.18 2.89 8.10
CA LYS A 62 12.45 1.75 7.19
C LYS A 62 11.30 0.74 7.16
N GLN A 63 10.51 0.68 8.23
CA GLN A 63 9.38 -0.23 8.42
C GLN A 63 8.28 0.48 9.21
N VAL A 64 7.02 0.20 8.89
CA VAL A 64 5.85 0.75 9.58
C VAL A 64 4.93 -0.39 9.96
N ILE A 65 4.57 -0.46 11.24
CA ILE A 65 3.47 -1.32 11.71
C ILE A 65 2.27 -0.39 11.94
N HIS A 66 1.21 -0.57 11.17
CA HIS A 66 -0.03 0.18 11.34
C HIS A 66 -1.05 -0.71 12.05
N ILE A 67 -1.37 -0.36 13.30
CA ILE A 67 -2.37 -1.06 14.11
C ILE A 67 -3.66 -0.23 14.06
N PHE A 68 -4.68 -0.74 13.37
CA PHE A 68 -6.02 -0.15 13.36
C PHE A 68 -6.91 -0.90 14.36
N LEU A 69 -7.25 -0.23 15.46
CA LEU A 69 -8.19 -0.72 16.45
C LEU A 69 -9.57 -0.13 16.13
N GLY A 70 -10.34 -0.85 15.31
CA GLY A 70 -11.72 -0.47 14.99
C GLY A 70 -12.59 -0.52 16.26
N GLY A 71 -13.34 0.56 16.51
CA GLY A 71 -14.21 0.68 17.69
C GLY A 71 -13.71 1.61 18.80
N GLY A 72 -12.86 2.58 18.47
CA GLY A 72 -12.47 3.64 19.42
C GLY A 72 -13.66 4.47 19.92
N LEU A 73 -13.46 5.11 21.08
CA LEU A 73 -14.43 6.01 21.70
C LEU A 73 -14.78 7.17 20.75
N SER A 74 -15.90 7.06 20.03
CA SER A 74 -16.43 8.14 19.20
C SER A 74 -17.11 9.16 20.09
N HIS A 75 -16.85 10.45 19.87
CA HIS A 75 -17.52 11.52 20.61
C HIS A 75 -19.04 11.43 20.43
N LEU A 76 -19.49 11.14 19.20
CA LEU A 76 -20.90 11.01 18.86
C LEU A 76 -21.54 9.76 19.48
N ASP A 77 -20.76 8.70 19.68
CA ASP A 77 -21.30 7.47 20.27
C ASP A 77 -21.30 7.49 21.80
N SER A 78 -20.33 8.17 22.41
CA SER A 78 -20.01 8.00 23.84
C SER A 78 -20.62 9.07 24.74
N PHE A 79 -20.81 10.29 24.23
CA PHE A 79 -21.26 11.44 25.02
C PHE A 79 -22.63 11.97 24.61
N ASP A 80 -23.21 11.45 23.53
CA ASP A 80 -24.55 11.82 23.10
C ASP A 80 -25.62 11.20 24.02
N TYR A 81 -26.65 11.98 24.34
CA TYR A 81 -27.71 11.55 25.24
C TYR A 81 -28.64 10.55 24.55
N LYS A 82 -28.51 9.27 24.93
CA LYS A 82 -29.27 8.15 24.36
C LYS A 82 -30.01 7.40 25.47
N PRO A 83 -31.23 7.84 25.85
CA PRO A 83 -31.96 7.26 26.98
C PRO A 83 -32.31 5.78 26.79
N GLU A 84 -32.45 5.33 25.55
CA GLU A 84 -32.66 3.91 25.26
C GLU A 84 -31.44 3.06 25.62
N LEU A 85 -30.22 3.56 25.43
CA LEU A 85 -28.99 2.84 25.79
C LEU A 85 -28.83 2.69 27.31
N GLU A 86 -29.34 3.63 28.09
CA GLU A 86 -29.42 3.45 29.55
C GLU A 86 -30.40 2.33 29.91
N LYS A 87 -31.59 2.31 29.29
CA LYS A 87 -32.63 1.29 29.55
C LYS A 87 -32.18 -0.13 29.16
N TYR A 88 -31.38 -0.24 28.11
CA TYR A 88 -30.89 -1.52 27.57
C TYR A 88 -29.44 -1.82 27.94
N HIS A 89 -28.84 -1.11 28.89
CA HIS A 89 -27.48 -1.37 29.33
C HIS A 89 -27.27 -2.84 29.73
N ASP A 90 -26.16 -3.43 29.28
CA ASP A 90 -25.76 -4.82 29.48
C ASP A 90 -26.69 -5.88 28.86
N LYS A 91 -27.66 -5.47 28.04
CA LYS A 91 -28.53 -6.38 27.29
C LYS A 91 -28.01 -6.60 25.87
N GLU A 92 -28.40 -7.72 25.27
CA GLU A 92 -28.22 -7.94 23.85
C GLU A 92 -29.11 -6.98 23.05
N LEU A 93 -28.74 -6.71 21.79
CA LEU A 93 -29.54 -5.90 20.88
C LEU A 93 -30.91 -6.57 20.69
N PRO A 94 -32.03 -5.92 21.09
CA PRO A 94 -33.35 -6.52 20.94
C PRO A 94 -33.69 -6.72 19.47
N GLU A 95 -34.35 -7.84 19.14
CA GLU A 95 -34.75 -8.15 17.75
C GLU A 95 -35.62 -7.06 17.11
N SER A 96 -36.35 -6.28 17.93
CA SER A 96 -37.16 -5.14 17.47
C SER A 96 -36.37 -4.04 16.76
N PHE A 97 -35.06 -3.93 17.01
CA PHE A 97 -34.17 -2.96 16.38
C PHE A 97 -33.49 -3.49 15.10
N GLY A 98 -33.79 -4.74 14.72
CA GLY A 98 -33.20 -5.38 13.54
C GLY A 98 -31.77 -5.86 13.75
N LYS A 99 -31.14 -6.28 12.65
CA LYS A 99 -29.74 -6.75 12.66
C LYS A 99 -28.81 -5.57 12.48
N ALA A 100 -27.89 -5.36 13.43
CA ALA A 100 -26.81 -4.41 13.23
C ALA A 100 -25.82 -4.94 12.18
N ASP A 101 -25.47 -4.08 11.24
CA ASP A 101 -24.45 -4.38 10.25
C ASP A 101 -23.07 -4.20 10.89
N VAL A 102 -22.40 -5.32 11.17
CA VAL A 102 -21.12 -5.34 11.88
C VAL A 102 -20.01 -5.62 10.89
N PHE A 103 -19.01 -4.73 10.86
CA PHE A 103 -17.80 -4.93 10.05
C PHE A 103 -16.99 -6.15 10.50
N PHE A 104 -16.98 -6.45 11.81
CA PHE A 104 -16.26 -7.60 12.38
C PHE A 104 -17.04 -8.22 13.55
N GLY A 105 -17.19 -9.55 13.53
CA GLY A 105 -17.63 -10.33 14.70
C GLY A 105 -19.12 -10.27 15.01
N LYS A 106 -19.48 -10.54 16.26
CA LYS A 106 -20.85 -10.48 16.77
C LYS A 106 -21.07 -9.16 17.52
N VAL A 107 -22.28 -8.63 17.47
CA VAL A 107 -22.69 -7.47 18.26
C VAL A 107 -22.51 -7.77 19.74
N GLY A 108 -21.78 -6.93 20.46
CA GLY A 108 -21.60 -7.02 21.90
C GLY A 108 -22.85 -6.59 22.67
N ARG A 109 -22.76 -6.61 24.00
CA ARG A 109 -23.82 -6.04 24.85
C ARG A 109 -23.90 -4.53 24.66
N LEU A 110 -25.10 -3.99 24.79
CA LEU A 110 -25.34 -2.56 24.69
C LEU A 110 -24.71 -1.82 25.87
N HIS A 111 -23.90 -0.82 25.56
CA HIS A 111 -23.21 -0.01 26.55
C HIS A 111 -23.92 1.32 26.76
N ARG A 112 -23.97 1.78 28.01
CA ARG A 112 -24.57 3.06 28.36
C ARG A 112 -23.61 4.22 28.01
N PRO A 113 -24.12 5.43 27.74
CA PRO A 113 -23.28 6.61 27.56
C PRO A 113 -22.46 6.95 28.83
N HIS A 114 -21.42 7.77 28.68
CA HIS A 114 -20.42 8.06 29.72
C HIS A 114 -20.53 9.46 30.37
N TYR A 115 -21.62 10.20 30.14
CA TYR A 115 -21.83 11.52 30.76
C TYR A 115 -22.13 11.46 32.26
#